data_AF-A0A174NXK6-F1
#
_entry.id   AF-A0A174NXK6-F1
#
_cell.length_a   1.000
_cell.length_b   1.000
_cell.length_c   1.000
_cell.angle_alpha   90.00
_cell.angle_beta   90.00
_cell.angle_gamma   90.00
#
_symmetry.space_group_name_H-M   'P 1'
#
loop_
_entity.id
_entity.type
_entity.pdbx_description
1 polymer ?
#
loop_
_entity_poly.entity_id
_entity_poly.type
_entity_poly.pdbx_seq_one_letter_code
_entity_poly.pdbx_strand_id
1 'polypeptide(L)'
;MSKREFTKYPYHVDPYKKHRITDEELDFLQELQKEMNTQHTWAQADPRIWVIQEPIRKYLDNIETDLRNDPDTVEILNQIADGAELYIDDVHMTTPQQLYHTIQSIIKNDDLEEKYQVELIHDYRVLIHGRNTLGENGEIVWDASLDKIEKNGMLSIVEWVMEYTIHHAELRYFVKELYLHPGIFFLTYRDGVKYLEKYESKYDKDVRLYAMSPKDLFTDCSPEIKKLFDILHTVDFSKRNRKIYISGKISGTDDYLERFAVAEKELSEQGYEVVNPAYEGTKLKDASYEDYMELSFQLLKNCDIIYMLKDWKTSPGANQEYGYALAKDMEIRFEK
;
A
#
# COMPACT_ATOMS: atom_id res chain seq x y z
N MET A 1 -31.42 -1.16 -32.75
CA MET A 1 -30.48 -0.73 -31.69
C MET A 1 -29.13 -0.52 -32.32
N SER A 2 -28.67 0.73 -32.41
CA SER A 2 -27.32 1.06 -32.89
C SER A 2 -26.30 0.55 -31.87
N LYS A 3 -25.37 -0.32 -32.30
CA LYS A 3 -24.20 -0.69 -31.48
C LYS A 3 -23.34 0.56 -31.34
N ARG A 4 -23.05 0.98 -30.10
CA ARG A 4 -22.03 2.00 -29.82
C ARG A 4 -20.70 1.50 -30.38
N GLU A 5 -20.19 2.15 -31.42
CA GLU A 5 -18.83 1.93 -31.89
C GLU A 5 -17.89 2.72 -30.98
N PHE A 6 -17.00 2.01 -30.27
CA PHE A 6 -15.97 2.62 -29.45
C PHE A 6 -14.76 2.99 -30.31
N THR A 7 -14.20 4.17 -30.07
CA THR A 7 -12.95 4.61 -30.68
C THR A 7 -11.83 3.63 -30.32
N LYS A 8 -11.30 2.92 -31.32
CA LYS A 8 -10.12 2.05 -31.15
C LYS A 8 -8.87 2.92 -31.26
N TYR A 9 -8.18 3.13 -30.13
CA TYR A 9 -6.85 3.73 -30.15
C TYR A 9 -5.84 2.74 -30.74
N PRO A 10 -4.90 3.18 -31.60
CA PRO A 10 -3.87 2.32 -32.12
C PRO A 10 -2.97 1.84 -30.97
N TYR A 11 -2.65 0.55 -30.95
CA TYR A 11 -1.66 0.02 -30.02
C TYR A 11 -0.30 0.67 -30.29
N HIS A 12 0.30 1.25 -29.26
CA HIS A 12 1.67 1.76 -29.34
C HIS A 12 2.65 0.58 -29.33
N VAL A 13 3.77 0.74 -30.04
CA VAL A 13 4.89 -0.20 -29.95
C VAL A 13 5.46 -0.09 -28.54
N ASP A 14 5.55 -1.22 -27.83
CA ASP A 14 6.12 -1.31 -26.49
C ASP A 14 7.59 -0.84 -26.52
N PRO A 15 7.93 0.31 -25.91
CA PRO A 15 9.26 0.90 -26.05
C PRO A 15 10.27 0.29 -25.07
N TYR A 16 9.84 -0.61 -24.17
CA TYR A 16 10.68 -1.09 -23.08
C TYR A 16 11.43 -2.36 -23.45
N LYS A 17 12.76 -2.31 -23.24
CA LYS A 17 13.63 -3.48 -23.35
C LYS A 17 13.19 -4.52 -22.31
N LYS A 18 12.85 -5.72 -22.76
CA LYS A 18 12.51 -6.84 -21.88
C LYS A 18 13.79 -7.46 -21.30
N HIS A 19 13.77 -7.80 -20.02
CA HIS A 19 14.80 -8.60 -19.37
C HIS A 19 14.16 -9.80 -18.65
N ARG A 20 14.99 -10.77 -18.31
CA ARG A 20 14.59 -11.88 -17.45
C ARG A 20 14.51 -11.36 -16.02
N ILE A 21 13.47 -11.75 -15.30
CA ILE A 21 13.29 -11.37 -13.90
C ILE A 21 14.54 -11.68 -13.08
N THR A 22 15.02 -10.70 -12.32
CA THR A 22 16.21 -10.86 -11.46
C THR A 22 15.83 -11.53 -10.14
N ASP A 23 16.85 -11.86 -9.34
CA ASP A 23 16.66 -12.34 -7.96
C ASP A 23 16.20 -11.19 -7.05
N GLU A 24 16.72 -9.97 -7.24
CA GLU A 24 16.24 -8.80 -6.50
C GLU A 24 14.76 -8.50 -6.77
N GLU A 25 14.33 -8.57 -8.04
CA GLU A 25 12.94 -8.38 -8.43
C GLU A 25 12.02 -9.48 -7.89
N LEU A 26 12.55 -10.70 -7.72
CA LEU A 26 11.82 -11.77 -7.06
C LEU A 26 11.62 -11.51 -5.59
N ASP A 27 12.71 -11.22 -4.88
CA ASP A 27 12.71 -11.07 -3.45
C ASP A 27 11.76 -9.92 -3.08
N PHE A 28 11.77 -8.86 -3.90
CA PHE A 28 10.77 -7.81 -3.85
C PHE A 28 9.32 -8.33 -4.01
N LEU A 29 9.02 -9.15 -5.03
CA LEU A 29 7.68 -9.69 -5.24
C LEU A 29 7.24 -10.67 -4.15
N GLN A 30 8.16 -11.46 -3.60
CA GLN A 30 7.93 -12.35 -2.45
C GLN A 30 7.53 -11.56 -1.22
N GLU A 31 8.33 -10.56 -0.86
CA GLU A 31 8.04 -9.73 0.30
C GLU A 31 6.78 -8.88 0.09
N LEU A 32 6.52 -8.42 -1.13
CA LEU A 32 5.28 -7.75 -1.51
C LEU A 32 4.06 -8.67 -1.30
N GLN A 33 4.09 -9.90 -1.83
CA GLN A 33 3.02 -10.88 -1.63
C GLN A 33 2.77 -11.14 -0.14
N LYS A 34 3.85 -11.42 0.61
CA LYS A 34 3.77 -11.73 2.04
C LYS A 34 3.12 -10.58 2.81
N GLU A 35 3.58 -9.35 2.58
CA GLU A 35 2.97 -8.16 3.15
C GLU A 35 1.48 -8.10 2.77
N MET A 36 1.15 -8.18 1.48
CA MET A 36 -0.23 -8.08 0.98
C MET A 36 -1.18 -9.12 1.59
N ASN A 37 -0.73 -10.37 1.73
CA ASN A 37 -1.49 -11.48 2.27
C ASN A 37 -1.66 -11.44 3.80
N THR A 38 -0.84 -10.65 4.50
CA THR A 38 -0.85 -10.56 5.97
C THR A 38 -1.47 -9.25 6.50
N GLN A 39 -1.92 -8.36 5.61
CA GLN A 39 -2.55 -7.10 6.00
C GLN A 39 -3.89 -7.34 6.73
N HIS A 40 -4.29 -6.36 7.55
CA HIS A 40 -5.57 -6.41 8.28
C HIS A 40 -6.78 -6.64 7.37
N THR A 41 -7.63 -7.58 7.76
CA THR A 41 -8.88 -7.94 7.08
C THR A 41 -10.06 -7.17 7.67
N TRP A 42 -10.34 -5.99 7.14
CA TRP A 42 -11.61 -5.28 7.40
C TRP A 42 -12.56 -5.41 6.20
N ALA A 43 -13.78 -5.90 6.41
CA ALA A 43 -14.86 -6.03 5.41
C ALA A 43 -14.56 -6.87 4.14
N GLN A 44 -15.49 -6.86 3.17
CA GLN A 44 -15.57 -7.74 1.98
C GLN A 44 -14.68 -7.34 0.78
N ALA A 45 -13.74 -6.41 0.95
CA ALA A 45 -12.93 -5.92 -0.17
C ALA A 45 -11.81 -6.91 -0.54
N ASP A 46 -11.91 -7.51 -1.74
CA ASP A 46 -10.88 -8.36 -2.35
C ASP A 46 -10.78 -8.06 -3.87
N PRO A 47 -9.59 -7.70 -4.43
CA PRO A 47 -8.28 -7.43 -3.79
C PRO A 47 -8.22 -6.05 -3.10
N ARG A 48 -7.21 -5.78 -2.26
CA ARG A 48 -7.04 -4.50 -1.52
C ARG A 48 -5.93 -3.63 -2.07
N ILE A 49 -6.20 -2.33 -2.14
CA ILE A 49 -5.21 -1.25 -2.26
C ILE A 49 -5.49 -0.20 -1.19
N TRP A 50 -4.47 0.58 -0.85
CA TRP A 50 -4.58 1.66 0.11
C TRP A 50 -4.54 2.99 -0.62
N VAL A 51 -5.49 3.86 -0.31
CA VAL A 51 -5.51 5.23 -0.81
C VAL A 51 -5.43 6.20 0.35
N ILE A 52 -5.05 7.44 0.07
CA ILE A 52 -5.11 8.52 1.06
C ILE A 52 -6.53 9.04 1.10
N GLN A 53 -7.14 8.98 2.29
CA GLN A 53 -8.39 9.65 2.59
C GLN A 53 -8.09 10.81 3.53
N GLU A 54 -8.31 12.02 3.04
CA GLU A 54 -8.13 13.24 3.79
C GLU A 54 -9.50 13.87 4.11
N PRO A 55 -9.77 14.22 5.37
CA PRO A 55 -10.93 15.05 5.68
C PRO A 55 -10.66 16.48 5.18
N ILE A 56 -11.41 16.94 4.18
CA ILE A 56 -11.33 18.34 3.73
C ILE A 56 -12.42 19.15 4.44
N ARG A 57 -12.05 20.34 4.89
CA ARG A 57 -13.00 21.34 5.39
C ARG A 57 -13.73 21.95 4.20
N LYS A 58 -15.04 21.75 4.17
CA LYS A 58 -15.95 22.44 3.26
C LYS A 58 -16.69 23.49 4.06
N TYR A 59 -16.33 24.75 3.83
CA TYR A 59 -17.00 25.86 4.48
C TYR A 59 -18.43 25.97 3.97
N LEU A 60 -19.33 26.28 4.89
CA LEU A 60 -20.73 26.51 4.59
C LEU A 60 -20.84 27.93 3.99
N ASP A 61 -20.60 28.04 2.67
CA ASP A 61 -20.63 29.32 1.96
C ASP A 61 -22.00 30.03 2.09
N ASN A 62 -21.97 31.36 2.23
CA ASN A 62 -23.10 32.30 2.42
C ASN A 62 -23.60 32.52 3.86
N ILE A 63 -22.80 32.17 4.86
CA ILE A 63 -23.10 32.59 6.22
C ILE A 63 -21.98 33.51 6.70
N GLU A 64 -21.91 34.70 6.09
CA GLU A 64 -21.33 35.86 6.77
C GLU A 64 -22.26 36.18 7.96
N THR A 65 -22.10 35.45 9.06
CA THR A 65 -22.66 35.87 10.33
C THR A 65 -21.88 37.09 10.78
N ASP A 66 -22.35 38.29 10.41
CA ASP A 66 -22.24 39.41 11.34
C ASP A 66 -22.92 38.91 12.61
N LEU A 67 -22.12 38.56 13.62
CA LEU A 67 -22.56 37.81 14.80
C LEU A 67 -23.68 38.53 15.57
N ARG A 68 -23.94 39.80 15.23
CA ARG A 68 -25.01 40.64 15.77
C ARG A 68 -26.41 40.31 15.25
N ASN A 69 -26.56 39.69 14.08
CA ASN A 69 -27.82 39.79 13.33
C ASN A 69 -28.72 38.55 13.32
N ASP A 70 -28.24 37.36 13.72
CA ASP A 70 -29.10 36.16 13.75
C ASP A 70 -28.61 35.04 14.72
N PRO A 71 -29.02 35.08 16.00
CA PRO A 71 -28.72 34.03 16.98
C PRO A 71 -29.29 32.65 16.64
N ASP A 72 -30.42 32.57 15.93
CA ASP A 72 -31.08 31.31 15.59
C ASP A 72 -30.27 30.56 14.51
N THR A 73 -29.68 31.29 13.57
CA THR A 73 -28.76 30.73 12.58
C THR A 73 -27.49 30.15 13.21
N VAL A 74 -26.96 30.79 14.27
CA VAL A 74 -25.80 30.28 15.03
C VAL A 74 -26.12 28.95 15.72
N GLU A 75 -27.31 28.83 16.32
CA GLU A 75 -27.74 27.59 16.96
C GLU A 75 -27.86 26.43 15.97
N ILE A 76 -28.44 26.69 14.80
CA ILE A 76 -28.57 25.69 13.72
C ILE A 76 -27.19 25.27 13.20
N LEU A 77 -26.27 26.22 12.99
CA LEU A 77 -24.93 25.93 12.48
C LEU A 77 -24.10 25.11 13.46
N ASN A 78 -24.22 25.41 14.76
CA ASN A 78 -23.56 24.62 15.81
C ASN A 78 -24.02 23.16 15.84
N GLN A 79 -25.25 22.86 15.37
CA GLN A 79 -25.76 21.49 15.32
C GLN A 79 -25.28 20.71 14.08
N ILE A 80 -24.95 21.39 12.98
CA ILE A 80 -24.63 20.74 11.70
C ILE A 80 -23.15 20.83 11.30
N ALA A 81 -22.38 21.74 11.89
CA ALA A 81 -20.97 21.95 11.57
C ALA A 81 -20.04 21.09 12.44
N ASP A 82 -19.02 20.51 11.82
CA ASP A 82 -17.97 19.76 12.50
C ASP A 82 -16.99 20.69 13.26
N GLY A 83 -16.94 21.96 12.88
CA GLY A 83 -16.16 22.98 13.55
C GLY A 83 -16.34 24.38 12.96
N ALA A 84 -15.60 25.33 13.50
CA ALA A 84 -15.60 26.71 13.05
C ALA A 84 -14.20 27.33 13.09
N GLU A 85 -14.01 28.41 12.36
CA GLU A 85 -12.78 29.19 12.30
C GLU A 85 -13.07 30.69 12.41
N LEU A 86 -12.41 31.36 13.35
CA LEU A 86 -12.48 32.82 13.48
C LEU A 86 -11.29 33.47 12.77
N TYR A 87 -11.59 34.25 11.74
CA TYR A 87 -10.66 35.07 10.97
C TYR A 87 -10.66 36.50 11.52
N ILE A 88 -9.48 37.10 11.70
CA ILE A 88 -9.34 38.46 12.22
C ILE A 88 -8.37 39.24 11.32
N ASP A 89 -8.89 40.24 10.62
CA ASP A 89 -8.15 41.01 9.60
C ASP A 89 -7.65 42.38 10.09
N ASP A 90 -8.26 42.99 11.12
CA ASP A 90 -7.86 44.32 11.63
C ASP A 90 -8.04 44.47 13.15
N VAL A 91 -6.94 44.70 13.89
CA VAL A 91 -6.88 44.72 15.36
C VAL A 91 -6.41 46.08 15.87
N HIS A 92 -7.17 46.72 16.76
CA HIS A 92 -6.69 47.92 17.43
C HIS A 92 -5.73 47.52 18.57
N MET A 93 -4.53 48.12 18.57
CA MET A 93 -3.57 48.18 19.68
C MET A 93 -2.61 47.01 19.99
N THR A 94 -2.65 45.87 19.31
CA THR A 94 -1.64 44.80 19.52
C THR A 94 -1.16 44.24 18.20
N THR A 95 0.15 43.96 18.08
CA THR A 95 0.60 43.22 16.92
C THR A 95 -0.07 41.84 16.94
N PRO A 96 -0.38 41.24 15.79
CA PRO A 96 -1.02 39.91 15.73
C PRO A 96 -0.29 38.83 16.52
N GLN A 97 1.02 38.98 16.72
CA GLN A 97 1.82 38.13 17.60
C GLN A 97 1.42 38.25 19.07
N GLN A 98 1.12 39.46 19.56
CA GLN A 98 0.65 39.69 20.92
C GLN A 98 -0.77 39.13 21.10
N LEU A 99 -1.64 39.31 20.11
CA LEU A 99 -2.99 38.72 20.13
C LEU A 99 -2.92 37.18 20.14
N TYR A 100 -2.11 36.59 19.26
CA TYR A 100 -1.82 35.16 19.23
C TYR A 100 -1.34 34.64 20.59
N HIS A 101 -0.34 35.29 21.20
CA HIS A 101 0.16 34.87 22.51
C HIS A 101 -0.87 35.02 23.64
N THR A 102 -1.71 36.05 23.57
CA THR A 102 -2.80 36.26 24.54
C THR A 102 -3.83 35.13 24.44
N ILE A 103 -4.28 34.81 23.23
CA ILE A 103 -5.22 33.71 22.98
C ILE A 103 -4.61 32.37 23.37
N GLN A 104 -3.34 32.11 23.03
CA GLN A 104 -2.63 30.91 23.48
C GLN A 104 -2.60 30.79 25.00
N SER A 105 -2.36 31.90 25.70
CA SER A 105 -2.31 31.91 27.16
C SER A 105 -3.69 31.63 27.76
N ILE A 106 -4.76 32.14 27.16
CA ILE A 106 -6.15 31.85 27.58
C ILE A 106 -6.48 30.36 27.37
N ILE A 107 -6.26 29.85 26.15
CA ILE A 107 -6.50 28.43 25.82
C ILE A 107 -5.78 27.51 26.82
N LYS A 108 -4.54 27.87 27.20
CA LYS A 108 -3.75 27.10 28.14
C LYS A 108 -4.18 27.26 29.61
N ASN A 109 -4.52 28.48 30.04
CA ASN A 109 -4.90 28.74 31.43
C ASN A 109 -6.24 28.11 31.81
N ASP A 110 -7.13 27.96 30.82
CA ASP A 110 -8.47 27.42 31.00
C ASP A 110 -8.59 25.94 30.54
N ASP A 111 -7.45 25.26 30.31
CA ASP A 111 -7.37 23.85 29.89
C ASP A 111 -8.19 23.52 28.61
N LEU A 112 -8.25 24.46 27.66
CA LEU A 112 -9.06 24.37 26.43
C LEU A 112 -8.29 23.80 25.21
N GLU A 113 -7.07 23.30 25.40
CA GLU A 113 -6.16 22.85 24.33
C GLU A 113 -6.73 21.70 23.47
N GLU A 114 -7.67 20.92 24.02
CA GLU A 114 -8.38 19.86 23.28
C GLU A 114 -9.49 20.41 22.35
N LYS A 115 -10.05 21.58 22.69
CA LYS A 115 -11.19 22.20 22.00
C LYS A 115 -10.77 23.27 20.99
N TYR A 116 -9.73 24.03 21.31
CA TYR A 116 -9.29 25.18 20.51
C TYR A 116 -7.81 25.10 20.16
N GLN A 117 -7.49 25.52 18.94
CA GLN A 117 -6.11 25.73 18.47
C GLN A 117 -6.02 27.10 17.83
N VAL A 118 -4.88 27.77 17.96
CA VAL A 118 -4.66 29.09 17.38
C VAL A 118 -3.41 29.08 16.51
N GLU A 119 -3.52 29.69 15.33
CA GLU A 119 -2.45 29.80 14.34
C GLU A 119 -2.24 31.27 13.96
N LEU A 120 -0.99 31.64 13.70
CA LEU A 120 -0.62 32.92 13.12
C LEU A 120 -0.38 32.74 11.62
N ILE A 121 -1.20 33.38 10.79
CA ILE A 121 -1.16 33.25 9.33
C ILE A 121 -0.38 34.42 8.70
N HIS A 122 0.15 34.21 7.50
CA HIS A 122 0.77 35.26 6.70
C HIS A 122 -0.18 36.47 6.53
N ASP A 123 0.40 37.67 6.56
CA ASP A 123 -0.28 38.97 6.53
C ASP A 123 -0.98 39.39 7.83
N TYR A 124 -0.35 39.13 8.99
CA TYR A 124 -0.78 39.74 10.26
C TYR A 124 -2.17 39.26 10.75
N ARG A 125 -2.56 38.02 10.44
CA ARG A 125 -3.86 37.44 10.79
C ARG A 125 -3.74 36.37 11.86
N VAL A 126 -4.75 36.28 12.73
CA VAL A 126 -4.88 35.22 13.74
C VAL A 126 -6.08 34.36 13.37
N LEU A 127 -5.88 33.04 13.32
CA LEU A 127 -6.94 32.06 13.07
C LEU A 127 -7.16 31.23 14.33
N ILE A 128 -8.40 31.14 14.79
CA ILE A 128 -8.78 30.27 15.91
C ILE A 128 -9.62 29.13 15.35
N HIS A 129 -9.14 27.90 15.48
CA HIS A 129 -9.87 26.70 15.13
C HIS A 129 -10.63 26.19 16.35
N GLY A 130 -11.93 25.93 16.21
CA GLY A 130 -12.77 25.30 17.23
C GLY A 130 -13.39 24.00 16.75
N ARG A 131 -13.37 22.97 17.59
CA ARG A 131 -14.07 21.70 17.35
C ARG A 131 -15.39 21.67 18.10
N ASN A 132 -16.47 21.26 17.43
CA ASN A 132 -17.70 20.86 18.11
C ASN A 132 -17.58 19.39 18.53
N THR A 133 -17.51 19.10 19.82
CA THR A 133 -17.57 17.73 20.33
C THR A 133 -19.00 17.35 20.67
N LEU A 134 -19.52 16.34 20.00
CA LEU A 134 -20.75 15.63 20.39
C LEU A 134 -20.41 14.73 21.59
N GLY A 135 -21.15 14.84 22.69
CA GLY A 135 -21.07 13.93 23.83
C GLY A 135 -21.56 12.52 23.46
N GLU A 136 -21.35 11.55 24.36
CA GLU A 136 -21.63 10.12 24.13
C GLU A 136 -23.08 9.80 23.69
N ASN A 137 -24.02 10.73 23.92
CA ASN A 137 -25.44 10.61 23.54
C ASN A 137 -25.85 11.49 22.34
N GLY A 138 -24.91 12.14 21.66
CA GLY A 138 -25.21 13.12 20.61
C GLY A 138 -25.64 14.50 21.11
N GLU A 139 -25.59 14.74 22.43
CA GLU A 139 -25.80 16.06 23.03
C GLU A 139 -24.49 16.83 23.10
N ILE A 140 -24.52 18.14 22.83
CA ILE A 140 -23.35 19.00 22.96
C ILE A 140 -23.12 19.26 24.45
N VAL A 141 -22.08 18.66 25.04
CA VAL A 141 -21.75 18.82 26.46
C VAL A 141 -20.74 19.95 26.63
N TRP A 142 -21.19 21.08 27.20
CA TRP A 142 -20.35 22.22 27.59
C TRP A 142 -20.19 22.24 29.13
N ASP A 143 -18.98 21.97 29.62
CA ASP A 143 -18.56 22.12 31.03
C ASP A 143 -17.05 22.50 30.98
N ALA A 144 -16.46 23.46 31.69
CA ALA A 144 -16.89 24.32 32.80
C ALA A 144 -16.11 25.67 32.79
N SER A 145 -16.68 26.67 33.49
CA SER A 145 -16.03 27.80 34.24
C SER A 145 -15.16 28.86 33.55
N LEU A 146 -15.72 30.07 33.38
CA LEU A 146 -15.30 31.32 34.04
C LEU A 146 -16.40 32.38 33.78
N ASP A 147 -16.90 33.02 34.84
CA ASP A 147 -18.20 33.74 34.97
C ASP A 147 -18.49 34.95 34.03
N LYS A 148 -17.89 35.01 32.84
CA LYS A 148 -18.28 35.91 31.74
C LYS A 148 -18.25 35.29 30.33
N ILE A 149 -17.87 34.03 30.17
CA ILE A 149 -17.95 33.30 28.88
C ILE A 149 -19.29 32.54 28.85
N GLU A 150 -20.39 33.22 29.14
CA GLU A 150 -21.66 32.57 29.50
C GLU A 150 -22.64 32.40 28.34
N LYS A 151 -22.22 32.49 27.06
CA LYS A 151 -23.08 32.10 25.94
C LYS A 151 -22.27 31.66 24.70
N ASN A 152 -22.17 30.34 24.53
CA ASN A 152 -21.96 29.66 23.23
C ASN A 152 -20.52 29.49 22.69
N GLY A 153 -19.53 29.09 23.50
CA GLY A 153 -18.24 28.63 22.96
C GLY A 153 -17.54 29.68 22.10
N MET A 154 -17.09 29.36 20.87
CA MET A 154 -16.43 30.29 19.93
C MET A 154 -17.09 31.67 19.84
N LEU A 155 -18.41 31.78 19.99
CA LEU A 155 -19.13 33.06 19.98
C LEU A 155 -18.63 34.04 21.06
N SER A 156 -18.32 33.57 22.26
CA SER A 156 -17.80 34.41 23.35
C SER A 156 -16.36 34.86 23.11
N ILE A 157 -15.53 34.01 22.47
CA ILE A 157 -14.18 34.39 22.03
C ILE A 157 -14.28 35.46 20.95
N VAL A 158 -15.24 35.32 20.03
CA VAL A 158 -15.50 36.30 18.98
C VAL A 158 -15.96 37.63 19.57
N GLU A 159 -16.95 37.63 20.46
CA GLU A 159 -17.41 38.84 21.17
C GLU A 159 -16.25 39.54 21.88
N TRP A 160 -15.41 38.79 22.61
CA TRP A 160 -14.22 39.31 23.26
C TRP A 160 -13.22 39.91 22.27
N VAL A 161 -12.86 39.19 21.20
CA VAL A 161 -11.98 39.70 20.13
C VAL A 161 -12.58 40.97 19.50
N MET A 162 -13.90 41.02 19.33
CA MET A 162 -14.63 42.17 18.79
C MET A 162 -14.64 43.38 19.73
N GLU A 163 -14.42 43.23 21.04
CA GLU A 163 -14.18 44.37 21.94
C GLU A 163 -12.87 45.11 21.60
N TYR A 164 -11.94 44.44 20.91
CA TYR A 164 -10.61 44.95 20.57
C TYR A 164 -10.37 45.14 19.06
N THR A 165 -11.34 44.83 18.20
CA THR A 165 -11.23 44.92 16.72
C THR A 165 -12.35 45.81 16.17
N ILE A 166 -12.04 46.79 15.30
CA ILE A 166 -13.05 47.77 14.85
C ILE A 166 -13.83 47.27 13.63
N HIS A 167 -13.22 46.48 12.73
CA HIS A 167 -13.81 46.32 11.39
C HIS A 167 -13.95 44.92 10.81
N HIS A 168 -13.12 43.90 11.12
CA HIS A 168 -13.25 42.62 10.41
C HIS A 168 -12.83 41.41 11.24
N ALA A 169 -13.81 40.80 11.92
CA ALA A 169 -13.72 39.43 12.42
C ALA A 169 -14.81 38.59 11.73
N GLU A 170 -14.44 37.46 11.10
CA GLU A 170 -15.35 36.60 10.35
C GLU A 170 -15.31 35.19 10.92
N LEU A 171 -16.47 34.67 11.37
CA LEU A 171 -16.59 33.29 11.84
C LEU A 171 -17.10 32.41 10.69
N ARG A 172 -16.30 31.42 10.28
CA ARG A 172 -16.66 30.47 9.22
C ARG A 172 -16.85 29.06 9.76
N TYR A 173 -18.04 28.52 9.58
CA TYR A 173 -18.36 27.13 9.92
C TYR A 173 -17.99 26.19 8.78
N PHE A 174 -17.53 24.97 9.12
CA PHE A 174 -17.19 23.95 8.14
C PHE A 174 -17.71 22.57 8.53
N VAL A 175 -17.92 21.74 7.51
CA VAL A 175 -18.09 20.29 7.63
C VAL A 175 -16.89 19.58 7.04
N LYS A 176 -16.50 18.43 7.62
CA LYS A 176 -15.42 17.59 7.14
C LYS A 176 -15.97 16.56 6.15
N GLU A 177 -15.71 16.78 4.88
CA GLU A 177 -16.00 15.77 3.85
C GLU A 177 -14.79 14.85 3.66
N LEU A 178 -15.03 13.55 3.59
CA LEU A 178 -13.98 12.56 3.33
C LEU A 178 -13.62 12.58 1.85
N TYR A 179 -12.43 13.06 1.52
CA TYR A 179 -11.93 13.09 0.16
C TYR A 179 -10.87 12.04 -0.06
N LEU A 180 -11.02 11.30 -1.16
CA LEU A 180 -10.06 10.31 -1.59
C LEU A 180 -9.15 10.96 -2.63
N HIS A 181 -7.84 11.00 -2.37
CA HIS A 181 -6.90 11.60 -3.31
C HIS A 181 -6.78 10.76 -4.59
N PRO A 182 -7.27 11.24 -5.74
CA PRO A 182 -7.18 10.48 -6.98
C PRO A 182 -5.73 10.39 -7.44
N GLY A 183 -5.34 9.22 -7.94
CA GLY A 183 -4.00 8.98 -8.48
C GLY A 183 -2.91 8.70 -7.43
N ILE A 184 -3.25 8.66 -6.14
CA ILE A 184 -2.32 8.20 -5.08
C ILE A 184 -2.88 6.92 -4.47
N PHE A 185 -2.24 5.80 -4.77
CA PHE A 185 -2.56 4.50 -4.17
C PHE A 185 -1.29 3.70 -3.90
N PHE A 186 -1.39 2.80 -2.92
CA PHE A 186 -0.31 1.93 -2.46
C PHE A 186 -0.79 0.49 -2.47
N LEU A 187 0.09 -0.42 -2.88
CA LEU A 187 -0.18 -1.86 -2.83
C LEU A 187 -0.14 -2.39 -1.39
N THR A 188 0.64 -1.73 -0.52
CA THR A 188 0.80 -2.11 0.89
C THR A 188 0.48 -0.96 1.83
N TYR A 189 -0.05 -1.29 3.00
CA TYR A 189 -0.32 -0.33 4.08
C TYR A 189 0.96 0.35 4.53
N ARG A 190 2.03 -0.44 4.70
CA ARG A 190 3.36 0.00 5.11
C ARG A 190 3.92 1.09 4.20
N ASP A 191 3.77 0.96 2.88
CA ASP A 191 4.25 1.97 1.94
C ASP A 191 3.40 3.25 2.02
N GLY A 192 2.10 3.11 2.22
CA GLY A 192 1.21 4.24 2.49
C GLY A 192 1.60 4.99 3.77
N VAL A 193 1.94 4.27 4.86
CA VAL A 193 2.36 4.87 6.13
C VAL A 193 3.66 5.64 5.94
N LYS A 194 4.67 5.01 5.34
CA LYS A 194 5.95 5.66 5.03
C LYS A 194 5.78 6.90 4.17
N TYR A 195 4.82 6.88 3.23
CA TYR A 195 4.50 8.04 2.42
C TYR A 195 3.90 9.16 3.28
N LEU A 196 2.92 8.85 4.14
CA LEU A 196 2.32 9.86 5.02
C LEU A 196 3.33 10.43 6.02
N GLU A 197 4.19 9.60 6.63
CA GLU A 197 5.28 10.06 7.50
C GLU A 197 6.25 11.01 6.79
N LYS A 198 6.60 10.70 5.54
CA LYS A 198 7.51 11.54 4.74
C LYS A 198 6.89 12.88 4.34
N TYR A 199 5.58 12.91 4.16
CA TYR A 199 4.84 14.08 3.66
C TYR A 199 3.82 14.59 4.69
N GLU A 200 4.10 14.40 5.98
CA GLU A 200 3.18 14.73 7.08
C GLU A 200 2.70 16.18 7.00
N SER A 201 3.63 17.12 6.72
CA SER A 201 3.32 18.54 6.58
C SER A 201 2.41 18.91 5.41
N LYS A 202 2.13 17.98 4.48
CA LYS A 202 1.27 18.20 3.33
C LYS A 202 -0.21 17.94 3.62
N TYR A 203 -0.52 17.15 4.65
CA TYR A 203 -1.88 16.64 4.91
C TYR A 203 -2.39 17.10 6.27
N ASP A 204 -3.72 17.20 6.43
CA ASP A 204 -4.33 17.46 7.74
C ASP A 204 -3.97 16.35 8.75
N LYS A 205 -3.85 16.70 10.04
CA LYS A 205 -3.51 15.77 11.13
C LYS A 205 -4.45 14.56 11.25
N ASP A 206 -5.68 14.69 10.75
CA ASP A 206 -6.70 13.65 10.77
C ASP A 206 -6.66 12.76 9.47
N VAL A 207 -5.65 12.91 8.60
CA VAL A 207 -5.46 12.09 7.40
C VAL A 207 -5.28 10.61 7.74
N ARG A 208 -5.84 9.73 6.91
CA ARG A 208 -5.72 8.29 7.10
C ARG A 208 -5.57 7.52 5.81
N LEU A 209 -5.03 6.31 5.91
CA LEU A 209 -5.12 5.33 4.84
C LEU A 209 -6.49 4.66 4.87
N TYR A 210 -7.07 4.51 3.70
CA TYR A 210 -8.35 3.83 3.52
C TYR A 210 -8.16 2.64 2.59
N ALA A 211 -8.60 1.46 3.04
CA ALA A 211 -8.56 0.24 2.25
C ALA A 211 -9.76 0.19 1.30
N MET A 212 -9.51 -0.05 0.02
CA MET A 212 -10.56 -0.21 -0.99
C MET A 212 -10.20 -1.25 -2.04
N SER A 213 -11.18 -1.69 -2.83
CA SER A 213 -10.90 -2.57 -3.96
C SER A 213 -10.41 -1.76 -5.16
N PRO A 214 -9.40 -2.25 -5.91
CA PRO A 214 -9.09 -1.74 -7.23
C PRO A 214 -10.32 -1.64 -8.13
N LYS A 215 -11.33 -2.51 -7.96
CA LYS A 215 -12.58 -2.44 -8.75
C LYS A 215 -13.39 -1.17 -8.48
N ASP A 216 -13.31 -0.62 -7.28
CA ASP A 216 -14.02 0.60 -6.89
C ASP A 216 -13.31 1.85 -7.43
N LEU A 217 -11.98 1.80 -7.55
CA LEU A 217 -11.16 2.88 -8.08
C LEU A 217 -11.05 2.85 -9.62
N PHE A 218 -11.10 1.64 -10.18
CA PHE A 218 -10.96 1.35 -11.61
C PHE A 218 -12.19 0.53 -12.04
N THR A 219 -13.27 1.25 -12.35
CA THR A 219 -14.54 0.65 -12.79
C THR A 219 -14.40 -0.23 -14.05
N ASP A 220 -13.33 -0.02 -14.84
CA ASP A 220 -12.91 -0.86 -15.98
C ASP A 220 -11.41 -1.23 -15.88
N CYS A 221 -11.04 -2.01 -14.87
CA CYS A 221 -9.66 -2.49 -14.72
C CYS A 221 -9.35 -3.58 -15.78
N SER A 222 -8.20 -3.48 -16.45
CA SER A 222 -7.82 -4.44 -17.50
C SER A 222 -7.61 -5.87 -16.95
N PRO A 223 -7.82 -6.92 -17.76
CA PRO A 223 -7.55 -8.31 -17.34
C PRO A 223 -6.12 -8.54 -16.84
N GLU A 224 -5.15 -7.77 -17.35
CA GLU A 224 -3.74 -7.84 -16.95
C GLU A 224 -3.52 -7.33 -15.52
N ILE A 225 -4.17 -6.23 -15.15
CA ILE A 225 -4.09 -5.72 -13.77
C ILE A 225 -4.72 -6.74 -12.82
N LYS A 226 -5.89 -7.28 -13.16
CA LYS A 226 -6.50 -8.35 -12.37
C LYS A 226 -5.55 -9.55 -12.23
N LYS A 227 -4.96 -10.02 -13.34
CA LYS A 227 -4.01 -11.13 -13.34
C LYS A 227 -2.77 -10.85 -12.48
N LEU A 228 -2.26 -9.63 -12.48
CA LEU A 228 -1.15 -9.23 -11.62
C LEU A 228 -1.52 -9.39 -10.14
N PHE A 229 -2.68 -8.87 -9.73
CA PHE A 229 -3.15 -9.01 -8.35
C PHE A 229 -3.42 -10.47 -7.99
N ASP A 230 -4.00 -11.27 -8.90
CA ASP A 230 -4.20 -12.71 -8.67
C ASP A 230 -2.85 -13.41 -8.45
N ILE A 231 -1.83 -13.12 -9.29
CA ILE A 231 -0.47 -13.65 -9.15
C ILE A 231 0.14 -13.26 -7.79
N LEU A 232 0.06 -11.97 -7.43
CA LEU A 232 0.60 -11.47 -6.16
C LEU A 232 -0.04 -12.13 -4.94
N HIS A 233 -1.31 -12.55 -4.99
CA HIS A 233 -1.94 -13.21 -3.84
C HIS A 233 -1.74 -14.74 -3.82
N THR A 234 -1.67 -15.39 -4.99
CA THR A 234 -1.84 -16.85 -5.10
C THR A 234 -0.56 -17.63 -5.40
N VAL A 235 0.48 -17.01 -5.96
CA VAL A 235 1.68 -17.73 -6.42
C VAL A 235 2.72 -17.83 -5.31
N ASP A 236 3.13 -19.03 -4.91
CA ASP A 236 4.26 -19.20 -3.98
C ASP A 236 5.59 -18.88 -4.69
N PHE A 237 6.04 -17.64 -4.55
CA PHE A 237 7.27 -17.18 -5.20
C PHE A 237 8.55 -17.77 -4.60
N SER A 238 8.50 -18.41 -3.42
CA SER A 238 9.66 -19.06 -2.79
C SER A 238 10.08 -20.34 -3.52
N LYS A 239 9.19 -20.93 -4.33
CA LYS A 239 9.44 -22.16 -5.11
C LYS A 239 10.19 -21.92 -6.42
N ARG A 240 11.12 -20.97 -6.44
CA ARG A 240 11.80 -20.55 -7.67
C ARG A 240 13.00 -21.39 -8.08
N ASN A 241 13.59 -22.16 -7.18
CA ASN A 241 14.61 -23.12 -7.54
C ASN A 241 13.95 -24.42 -7.99
N ARG A 242 13.43 -24.42 -9.23
CA ARG A 242 13.02 -25.68 -9.84
C ARG A 242 14.23 -26.59 -9.90
N LYS A 243 14.15 -27.72 -9.21
CA LYS A 243 15.25 -28.67 -9.14
C LYS A 243 15.32 -29.44 -10.45
N ILE A 244 16.46 -29.39 -11.12
CA ILE A 244 16.68 -30.08 -12.39
C ILE A 244 17.66 -31.23 -12.21
N TYR A 245 17.19 -32.43 -12.51
CA TYR A 245 18.00 -33.65 -12.47
C TYR A 245 18.67 -33.87 -13.83
N ILE A 246 19.98 -34.06 -13.87
CA ILE A 246 20.69 -34.39 -15.11
C ILE A 246 20.68 -35.91 -15.32
N SER A 247 20.18 -36.37 -16.46
CA SER A 247 20.13 -37.80 -16.81
C SER A 247 20.89 -38.06 -18.10
N GLY A 248 21.74 -39.09 -18.11
CA GLY A 248 22.61 -39.37 -19.25
C GLY A 248 23.32 -40.72 -19.18
N LYS A 249 24.08 -41.04 -20.22
CA LYS A 249 24.89 -42.27 -20.26
C LYS A 249 26.16 -42.12 -19.41
N ILE A 250 26.38 -43.08 -18.52
CA ILE A 250 27.57 -43.19 -17.66
C ILE A 250 28.36 -44.46 -17.96
N SER A 251 27.69 -45.62 -17.96
CA SER A 251 28.35 -46.91 -18.18
C SER A 251 28.94 -47.02 -19.58
N GLY A 252 30.21 -47.41 -19.67
CA GLY A 252 30.94 -47.58 -20.92
C GLY A 252 31.40 -46.28 -21.59
N THR A 253 31.47 -45.18 -20.83
CA THR A 253 32.01 -43.89 -21.28
C THR A 253 32.98 -43.34 -20.25
N ASP A 254 34.11 -42.80 -20.69
CA ASP A 254 35.14 -42.24 -19.80
C ASP A 254 34.94 -40.75 -19.52
N ASP A 255 34.16 -40.06 -20.36
CA ASP A 255 33.96 -38.61 -20.38
C ASP A 255 32.75 -38.14 -19.54
N TYR A 256 32.06 -39.06 -18.87
CA TYR A 256 30.75 -38.77 -18.26
C TYR A 256 30.82 -37.68 -17.19
N LEU A 257 31.86 -37.65 -16.35
CA LEU A 257 32.00 -36.60 -15.32
C LEU A 257 32.10 -35.21 -15.95
N GLU A 258 32.86 -35.08 -17.03
CA GLU A 258 33.01 -33.81 -17.74
C GLU A 258 31.70 -33.38 -18.40
N ARG A 259 31.03 -34.29 -19.12
CA ARG A 259 29.73 -33.99 -19.76
C ARG A 259 28.67 -33.55 -18.76
N PHE A 260 28.57 -34.24 -17.63
CA PHE A 260 27.61 -33.87 -16.57
C PHE A 260 27.99 -32.55 -15.90
N ALA A 261 29.28 -32.28 -15.66
CA ALA A 261 29.74 -31.01 -15.09
C ALA A 261 29.49 -29.82 -16.04
N VAL A 262 29.63 -30.00 -17.36
CA VAL A 262 29.28 -28.98 -18.35
C VAL A 262 27.79 -28.67 -18.29
N ALA A 263 26.93 -29.69 -18.32
CA ALA A 263 25.49 -29.50 -18.21
C ALA A 263 25.09 -28.87 -16.86
N GLU A 264 25.74 -29.27 -15.76
CA GLU A 264 25.51 -28.70 -14.44
C GLU A 264 25.83 -27.21 -14.40
N LYS A 265 26.96 -26.81 -14.99
CA LYS A 265 27.33 -25.40 -15.10
C LYS A 265 26.31 -24.63 -15.95
N GLU A 266 25.96 -25.12 -17.13
CA GLU A 266 25.01 -24.47 -18.04
C GLU A 266 23.62 -24.29 -17.41
N LEU A 267 23.14 -25.27 -16.67
CA LEU A 267 21.84 -25.23 -15.99
C LEU A 267 21.89 -24.35 -14.73
N SER A 268 23.00 -24.36 -13.99
CA SER A 268 23.21 -23.47 -12.85
C SER A 268 23.25 -22.01 -13.29
N GLU A 269 23.93 -21.69 -14.39
CA GLU A 269 23.95 -20.34 -15.00
C GLU A 269 22.55 -19.90 -15.49
N GLN A 270 21.66 -20.85 -15.76
CA GLN A 270 20.26 -20.58 -16.05
C GLN A 270 19.39 -20.42 -14.79
N GLY A 271 19.94 -20.58 -13.58
CA GLY A 271 19.25 -20.38 -12.31
C GLY A 271 18.47 -21.59 -11.80
N TYR A 272 18.78 -22.81 -12.25
CA TYR A 272 18.21 -24.02 -11.65
C TYR A 272 19.03 -24.49 -10.45
N GLU A 273 18.37 -25.11 -9.48
CA GLU A 273 19.07 -25.95 -8.50
C GLU A 273 19.35 -27.31 -9.16
N VAL A 274 20.62 -27.59 -9.44
CA VAL A 274 21.00 -28.75 -10.24
C VAL A 274 21.29 -29.94 -9.35
N VAL A 275 20.73 -31.10 -9.73
CA VAL A 275 21.03 -32.40 -9.13
C VAL A 275 21.83 -33.22 -10.14
N ASN A 276 23.12 -33.40 -9.84
CA ASN A 276 24.07 -34.14 -10.69
C ASN A 276 24.32 -35.55 -10.13
N PRO A 277 23.63 -36.60 -10.64
CA PRO A 277 23.79 -37.97 -10.15
C PRO A 277 25.17 -38.56 -10.46
N ALA A 278 25.85 -38.10 -11.51
CA ALA A 278 27.19 -38.58 -11.83
C ALA A 278 28.19 -38.19 -10.74
N TYR A 279 28.12 -36.95 -10.25
CA TYR A 279 28.94 -36.49 -9.14
C TYR A 279 28.55 -37.18 -7.82
N GLU A 280 27.25 -37.19 -7.48
CA GLU A 280 26.77 -37.84 -6.25
C GLU A 280 27.12 -39.34 -6.20
N GLY A 281 27.01 -40.00 -7.34
CA GLY A 281 27.38 -41.40 -7.51
C GLY A 281 28.85 -41.70 -7.25
N THR A 282 29.78 -40.74 -7.42
CA THR A 282 31.21 -40.97 -7.09
C THR A 282 31.46 -41.18 -5.58
N LYS A 283 30.49 -40.83 -4.74
CA LYS A 283 30.58 -40.97 -3.28
C LYS A 283 30.24 -42.39 -2.80
N LEU A 284 29.65 -43.21 -3.67
CA LEU A 284 29.38 -44.61 -3.39
C LEU A 284 30.66 -45.45 -3.54
N LYS A 285 30.95 -46.32 -2.57
CA LYS A 285 32.08 -47.27 -2.62
C LYS A 285 31.54 -48.67 -2.86
N ASP A 286 32.19 -49.42 -3.75
CA ASP A 286 31.87 -50.82 -4.07
C ASP A 286 30.38 -51.05 -4.42
N ALA A 287 29.73 -50.04 -4.99
CA ALA A 287 28.30 -50.07 -5.28
C ALA A 287 27.96 -50.86 -6.56
N SER A 288 26.88 -51.63 -6.48
CA SER A 288 26.28 -52.31 -7.62
C SER A 288 25.55 -51.32 -8.54
N TYR A 289 25.18 -51.80 -9.74
CA TYR A 289 24.33 -51.02 -10.64
C TYR A 289 22.99 -50.65 -9.97
N GLU A 290 22.42 -51.60 -9.22
CA GLU A 290 21.17 -51.42 -8.49
C GLU A 290 21.28 -50.35 -7.40
N ASP A 291 22.39 -50.30 -6.65
CA ASP A 291 22.63 -49.26 -5.64
C ASP A 291 22.70 -47.87 -6.27
N TYR A 292 23.35 -47.74 -7.43
CA TYR A 292 23.38 -46.50 -8.20
C TYR A 292 21.98 -46.09 -8.67
N MET A 293 21.20 -47.03 -9.20
CA MET A 293 19.83 -46.73 -9.65
C MET A 293 18.92 -46.33 -8.49
N GLU A 294 19.07 -46.94 -7.31
CA GLU A 294 18.33 -46.55 -6.12
C GLU A 294 18.65 -45.10 -5.71
N LEU A 295 19.94 -44.73 -5.66
CA LEU A 295 20.36 -43.34 -5.43
C LEU A 295 19.78 -42.39 -6.48
N SER A 296 19.85 -42.76 -7.77
CA SER A 296 19.29 -41.96 -8.88
C SER A 296 17.81 -41.64 -8.65
N PHE A 297 16.99 -42.63 -8.31
CA PHE A 297 15.55 -42.39 -8.07
C PHE A 297 15.29 -41.59 -6.80
N GLN A 298 16.11 -41.75 -5.75
CA GLN A 298 15.99 -40.92 -4.54
C GLN A 298 16.26 -39.45 -4.84
N LEU A 299 17.29 -39.17 -5.64
CA LEU A 299 17.64 -37.82 -6.09
C LEU A 299 16.57 -37.24 -7.04
N LEU A 300 16.14 -38.02 -8.03
CA LEU A 300 15.15 -37.61 -9.04
C LEU A 300 13.77 -37.34 -8.42
N LYS A 301 13.36 -38.10 -7.39
CA LYS A 301 12.04 -37.98 -6.74
C LYS A 301 11.70 -36.57 -6.25
N ASN A 302 12.70 -35.77 -5.87
CA ASN A 302 12.51 -34.43 -5.34
C ASN A 302 12.79 -33.33 -6.38
N CYS A 303 12.90 -33.69 -7.67
CA CYS A 303 13.15 -32.75 -8.76
C CYS A 303 11.86 -32.39 -9.51
N ASP A 304 11.83 -31.20 -10.11
CA ASP A 304 10.70 -30.68 -10.90
C ASP A 304 10.89 -30.91 -12.42
N ILE A 305 12.14 -31.08 -12.84
CA ILE A 305 12.56 -31.20 -14.24
C ILE A 305 13.60 -32.32 -14.34
N ILE A 306 13.53 -33.11 -15.42
CA ILE A 306 14.63 -33.98 -15.85
C ILE A 306 15.24 -33.44 -17.15
N TYR A 307 16.57 -33.33 -17.19
CA TYR A 307 17.35 -32.89 -18.35
C TYR A 307 18.13 -34.07 -18.93
N MET A 308 17.71 -34.51 -20.11
CA MET A 308 18.25 -35.67 -20.80
C MET A 308 19.42 -35.25 -21.70
N LEU A 309 20.64 -35.69 -21.35
CA LEU A 309 21.85 -35.48 -22.15
C LEU A 309 21.80 -36.22 -23.49
N LYS A 310 22.68 -35.85 -24.42
CA LYS A 310 22.89 -36.59 -25.67
C LYS A 310 23.16 -38.07 -25.40
N ASP A 311 22.68 -38.89 -26.33
CA ASP A 311 22.76 -40.36 -26.28
C ASP A 311 22.02 -41.05 -25.12
N TRP A 312 21.17 -40.33 -24.36
CA TRP A 312 20.36 -40.90 -23.27
C TRP A 312 19.57 -42.15 -23.70
N LYS A 313 19.09 -42.18 -24.95
CA LYS A 313 18.32 -43.31 -25.52
C LYS A 313 19.10 -44.63 -25.48
N THR A 314 20.43 -44.57 -25.44
CA THR A 314 21.31 -45.74 -25.39
C THR A 314 21.75 -46.11 -23.97
N SER A 315 21.31 -45.37 -22.95
CA SER A 315 21.60 -45.64 -21.54
C SER A 315 20.41 -46.34 -20.88
N PRO A 316 20.56 -47.59 -20.43
CA PRO A 316 19.49 -48.29 -19.71
C PRO A 316 18.99 -47.50 -18.48
N GLY A 317 19.91 -46.92 -17.69
CA GLY A 317 19.56 -46.10 -16.52
C GLY A 317 18.78 -44.83 -16.90
N ALA A 318 19.25 -44.08 -17.90
CA ALA A 318 18.56 -42.86 -18.33
C ALA A 318 17.16 -43.15 -18.92
N ASN A 319 16.98 -44.29 -19.59
CA ASN A 319 15.65 -44.72 -20.05
C ASN A 319 14.70 -45.03 -18.89
N GLN A 320 15.20 -45.61 -17.80
CA GLN A 320 14.39 -45.87 -16.60
C GLN A 320 14.00 -44.56 -15.90
N GLU A 321 14.95 -43.63 -15.75
CA GLU A 321 14.70 -42.29 -15.21
C GLU A 321 13.71 -41.50 -16.07
N TYR A 322 13.81 -41.58 -17.40
CA TYR A 322 12.84 -41.03 -18.35
C TYR A 322 11.44 -41.64 -18.16
N GLY A 323 11.35 -42.97 -18.02
CA GLY A 323 10.09 -43.66 -17.75
C GLY A 323 9.45 -43.23 -16.42
N TYR A 324 10.25 -43.02 -15.37
CA TYR A 324 9.80 -42.47 -14.10
C TYR A 324 9.27 -41.05 -14.25
N ALA A 325 10.01 -40.19 -14.96
CA ALA A 325 9.60 -38.80 -15.19
C ALA A 325 8.28 -38.72 -15.96
N LEU A 326 8.09 -39.56 -16.99
CA LEU A 326 6.81 -39.69 -17.70
C LEU A 326 5.68 -40.13 -16.77
N ALA A 327 5.90 -41.15 -15.94
CA ALA A 327 4.89 -41.67 -15.01
C ALA A 327 4.51 -40.65 -13.92
N LYS A 328 5.40 -39.71 -13.61
CA LYS A 328 5.20 -38.65 -12.62
C LYS A 328 4.72 -37.32 -13.20
N ASP A 329 4.47 -37.25 -14.51
CA ASP A 329 4.11 -36.01 -15.22
C ASP A 329 5.13 -34.88 -14.99
N MET A 330 6.41 -35.25 -14.91
CA MET A 330 7.52 -34.30 -14.74
C MET A 330 7.83 -33.60 -16.07
N GLU A 331 8.34 -32.36 -16.00
CA GLU A 331 8.81 -31.68 -17.20
C GLU A 331 10.11 -32.32 -17.70
N ILE A 332 10.13 -32.67 -18.99
CA ILE A 332 11.27 -33.34 -19.62
C ILE A 332 11.91 -32.39 -20.64
N ARG A 333 13.22 -32.20 -20.52
CA ARG A 333 14.03 -31.41 -21.44
C ARG A 333 15.14 -32.25 -22.03
N PHE A 334 15.60 -31.87 -23.21
CA PHE A 334 16.67 -32.55 -23.94
C PHE A 334 17.80 -31.58 -24.22
N GLU A 335 19.03 -32.08 -24.11
CA GLU A 335 20.22 -31.38 -24.58
C GLU A 335 20.09 -31.08 -26.09
N LYS A 336 20.45 -29.86 -26.49
CA LYS A 336 20.31 -29.37 -27.87
C LYS A 336 21.38 -29.88 -28.81
#